data_AF-A0A8K1DCP8-F1
#
_entry.id   AF-A0A8K1DCP8-F1
#
_cell.length_a   1.000
_cell.length_b   1.000
_cell.length_c   1.000
_cell.angle_alpha   90.00
_cell.angle_beta   90.00
_cell.angle_gamma   90.00
#
_symmetry.space_group_name_H-M   'P 1'
#
loop_
_entity.id
_entity.type
_entity.pdbx_description
1 polymer ?
#
loop_
_entity_poly.entity_id
_entity_poly.type
_entity_poly.pdbx_seq_one_letter_code
_entity_poly.pdbx_strand_id
1 'polypeptide(L)' 'MALYHMSYVTSFAAAALLIIGLAGNGFEMRKARLGTMRDENMAPKNMFLDRRNFKWFACIGAALVLMAIGNVHT' A
#
# COMPACT_ATOMS: atom_id res chain seq x y z
N MET A 1 -20.01 20.77 -13.97
CA MET A 1 -18.56 20.89 -14.26
C MET A 1 -17.67 20.56 -13.06
N ALA A 2 -17.95 21.07 -11.85
CA ALA A 2 -17.12 20.81 -10.64
C ALA A 2 -17.08 19.33 -10.17
N LEU A 3 -18.16 18.57 -10.33
CA LEU A 3 -18.23 17.14 -9.97
C LEU A 3 -17.23 16.27 -10.74
N TYR A 4 -17.04 16.54 -12.04
CA TYR A 4 -16.09 15.82 -12.88
C TYR A 4 -14.63 16.10 -12.48
N HIS A 5 -14.29 17.34 -12.11
CA HIS A 5 -12.94 17.65 -11.66
C HIS A 5 -12.57 16.95 -10.34
N MET A 6 -13.52 16.82 -9.41
CA MET A 6 -13.29 16.15 -8.13
C MET A 6 -13.02 14.64 -8.32
N SER A 7 -13.71 13.97 -9.25
CA SER A 7 -13.55 12.52 -9.49
C SER A 7 -12.21 12.16 -10.12
N TYR A 8 -11.65 12.99 -11.01
CA TYR A 8 -10.31 12.76 -11.56
C TYR A 8 -9.22 12.89 -10.50
N VAL A 9 -9.34 13.87 -9.60
CA VAL A 9 -8.35 14.09 -8.53
C VAL A 9 -8.35 12.92 -7.54
N THR A 10 -9.52 12.45 -7.11
CA THR A 10 -9.62 11.28 -6.22
C THR A 10 -9.13 10.00 -6.88
N SER A 11 -9.42 9.80 -8.18
CA SER A 11 -8.95 8.62 -8.92
C SER A 11 -7.44 8.61 -9.08
N PHE A 12 -6.84 9.76 -9.42
CA PHE A 12 -5.39 9.89 -9.53
C PHE A 12 -4.68 9.70 -8.18
N ALA A 13 -5.22 10.30 -7.12
CA ALA A 13 -4.70 10.13 -5.77
C ALA A 13 -4.81 8.67 -5.28
N ALA A 14 -5.92 7.99 -5.56
CA ALA A 14 -6.09 6.58 -5.25
C ALA A 14 -5.06 5.72 -5.98
N ALA A 15 -4.87 5.94 -7.28
CA ALA A 15 -3.87 5.22 -8.06
C ALA A 15 -2.44 5.44 -7.53
N ALA A 16 -2.07 6.69 -7.23
CA ALA A 16 -0.75 7.01 -6.68
C ALA A 16 -0.51 6.33 -5.31
N LEU A 17 -1.49 6.39 -4.41
CA LEU A 17 -1.43 5.73 -3.10
C LEU A 17 -1.31 4.20 -3.25
N LEU A 18 -2.02 3.61 -4.20
CA LEU A 18 -1.99 2.18 -4.46
C LEU A 18 -0.62 1.73 -5.00
N ILE A 19 -0.05 2.47 -5.94
CA ILE A 19 1.30 2.22 -6.48
C ILE A 19 2.35 2.32 -5.38
N ILE A 20 2.33 3.39 -4.59
CA ILE A 20 3.26 3.60 -3.47
C ILE A 20 3.11 2.49 -2.43
N GLY A 21 1.87 2.13 -2.09
CA GLY A 21 1.56 1.05 -1.16
C GLY A 21 2.12 -0.30 -1.62
N LEU A 22 1.88 -0.69 -2.87
CA LEU A 22 2.39 -1.94 -3.44
C LEU A 22 3.91 -1.95 -3.58
N ALA A 23 4.50 -0.87 -4.12
CA ALA A 23 5.94 -0.77 -4.30
C ALA A 23 6.66 -0.82 -2.95
N GLY A 24 6.23 -0.01 -1.98
CA GLY A 24 6.79 0.03 -0.64
C GLY A 24 6.68 -1.32 0.09
N ASN A 25 5.54 -1.99 -0.03
CA ASN A 25 5.35 -3.35 0.49
C ASN A 25 6.36 -4.33 -0.11
N GLY A 26 6.50 -4.33 -1.43
CA GLY A 26 7.47 -5.16 -2.15
C GLY A 26 8.92 -4.89 -1.73
N PHE A 27 9.29 -3.62 -1.52
CA PHE A 27 10.63 -3.25 -1.05
C PHE A 27 10.91 -3.70 0.39
N GLU A 28 9.97 -3.56 1.33
CA GLU A 28 10.16 -4.05 2.71
C GLU A 28 10.24 -5.59 2.74
N MET A 29 9.40 -6.29 1.97
CA MET A 29 9.49 -7.75 1.84
C MET A 29 10.82 -8.19 1.25
N ARG A 30 11.36 -7.46 0.26
CA ARG A 30 12.69 -7.72 -0.30
C ARG A 30 13.79 -7.48 0.75
N LYS A 31 13.70 -6.40 1.53
CA LYS A 31 14.65 -6.12 2.63
C LYS A 31 14.60 -7.20 3.71
N ALA A 32 13.42 -7.66 4.10
CA ALA A 32 13.25 -8.72 5.08
C ALA A 32 13.94 -10.01 4.61
N ARG A 33 13.74 -10.42 3.35
CA ARG A 33 14.39 -11.59 2.75
C ARG A 33 15.92 -11.50 2.74
N LEU A 34 16.46 -10.33 2.41
CA LEU A 34 17.91 -10.10 2.42
C LEU A 34 18.49 -10.05 3.84
N GLY A 35 17.71 -9.57 4.82
CA GLY A 35 18.11 -9.55 6.23
C GLY A 35 18.18 -10.94 6.85
N THR A 36 17.23 -11.83 6.51
CA THR A 36 17.22 -13.23 6.96
C THR A 36 18.35 -14.08 6.41
N MET A 37 18.89 -13.74 5.23
CA MET A 37 20.06 -14.45 4.68
C MET A 37 21.34 -14.21 5.50
N ARG A 38 21.37 -13.17 6.34
CA ARG A 38 22.51 -12.82 7.19
C ARG A 38 22.40 -13.35 8.63
N ASP A 39 21.22 -13.83 9.01
CA ASP A 39 20.91 -14.26 10.38
C ASP A 39 20.19 -15.61 10.28
N GLU A 40 20.98 -16.68 10.36
CA GLU A 40 20.69 -18.06 9.94
C GLU A 40 19.50 -18.72 10.66
N ASN A 41 18.82 -18.02 11.58
CA ASN A 41 17.81 -18.58 12.48
C ASN A 41 16.51 -17.79 12.61
N MET A 42 16.25 -16.77 11.79
CA MET A 42 15.05 -15.93 12.01
C MET A 42 14.25 -15.63 10.75
N ALA A 43 13.75 -16.64 10.04
CA ALA A 43 12.55 -16.39 9.22
C ALA A 43 11.45 -15.89 10.17
N PRO A 44 11.04 -14.60 10.13
CA PRO A 44 10.04 -14.14 11.06
C PRO A 44 8.76 -14.86 10.70
N LYS A 45 8.30 -15.72 11.62
CA LYS A 45 7.05 -16.52 11.56
C LYS A 45 5.84 -15.71 11.06
N ASN A 46 5.94 -14.38 11.11
CA ASN A 46 4.90 -13.40 10.86
C ASN A 46 5.34 -12.26 9.88
N MET A 47 5.98 -12.55 8.74
CA MET A 47 6.41 -11.53 7.74
C MET A 47 5.28 -10.56 7.30
N PHE A 48 4.03 -11.05 7.23
CA PHE A 48 2.86 -10.22 6.90
C PHE A 48 2.39 -9.32 8.04
N LEU A 49 2.74 -9.64 9.28
CA LEU A 49 2.40 -8.92 10.51
C LEU A 49 3.57 -8.05 11.01
N ASP A 50 4.65 -7.93 10.22
CA ASP A 50 5.73 -7.02 10.53
C ASP A 50 5.22 -5.57 10.51
N ARG A 51 5.50 -4.81 11.57
CA ARG A 51 5.16 -3.39 11.69
C ARG A 51 5.70 -2.58 10.50
N ARG A 52 6.80 -3.02 9.88
CA ARG A 52 7.36 -2.41 8.66
C ARG A 52 6.47 -2.60 7.44
N ASN A 53 5.73 -3.71 7.36
CA ASN A 53 4.82 -4.00 6.26
C ASN A 53 3.41 -3.43 6.49
N PHE A 54 3.01 -3.29 7.76
CA PHE A 54 1.69 -2.76 8.15
C PHE A 54 1.38 -1.37 7.57
N LYS A 55 2.37 -0.46 7.59
CA LYS A 55 2.20 0.90 7.02
C LYS A 55 1.83 0.89 5.54
N TRP A 56 2.34 -0.08 4.78
CA TRP A 56 2.06 -0.20 3.35
C TRP A 56 0.67 -0.79 3.11
N PHE A 57 0.23 -1.75 3.93
CA PHE A 57 -1.16 -2.22 3.90
C PHE A 57 -2.16 -1.11 4.24
N ALA A 58 -1.81 -0.22 5.18
CA ALA A 58 -2.63 0.95 5.47
C ALA A 58 -2.74 1.90 4.25
N CYS A 59 -1.66 2.14 3.51
CA CYS A 59 -1.71 2.90 2.24
C CYS A 59 -2.60 2.23 1.19
N ILE A 60 -2.48 0.91 1.01
CA ILE A 60 -3.31 0.16 0.06
C ILE A 60 -4.78 0.25 0.48
N GLY A 61 -5.09 0.06 1.77
CA GLY A 61 -6.45 0.21 2.30
C GLY A 61 -7.01 1.61 2.08
N ALA A 62 -6.23 2.65 2.36
CA ALA A 62 -6.63 4.04 2.12
C ALA A 62 -6.90 4.31 0.64
N ALA A 63 -6.09 3.77 -0.27
CA ALA A 63 -6.31 3.88 -1.71
C ALA A 63 -7.64 3.24 -2.14
N LEU A 64 -7.94 2.04 -1.64
CA LEU A 64 -9.19 1.33 -1.94
C LEU A 64 -10.41 2.08 -1.39
N VAL A 65 -10.33 2.63 -0.18
CA VAL A 65 -11.38 3.46 0.42
C VAL A 65 -11.60 4.72 -0.41
N LEU A 66 -10.53 5.41 -0.79
CA LEU A 66 -10.61 6.62 -1.62
C LEU A 66 -11.24 6.30 -3.00
N MET A 67 -10.90 5.16 -3.59
CA MET A 67 -11.48 4.68 -4.84
C MET A 67 -12.97 4.35 -4.69
N ALA A 68 -13.36 3.68 -3.60
CA ALA A 68 -14.75 3.34 -3.32
C ALA A 68 -15.61 4.61 -3.14
N ILE A 69 -15.11 5.60 -2.38
CA ILE A 69 -15.79 6.89 -2.19
C ILE A 69 -15.92 7.64 -3.52
N GLY A 70 -14.84 7.65 -4.33
CA GLY A 70 -14.85 8.29 -5.65
C GLY A 70 -15.91 7.70 -6.60
N ASN A 71 -16.09 6.37 -6.60
CA ASN A 71 -17.08 5.68 -7.44
C ASN A 71 -18.53 5.84 -6.94
N VAL A 72 -18.74 6.08 -5.64
CA VAL A 72 -20.09 6.30 -5.07
C VAL A 72 -20.64 7.69 -5.45
N HIS A 73 -19.76 8.65 -5.73
CA HIS A 73 -20.14 10.05 -6.03
C HIS A 73 -20.19 10.39 -7.54
N THR A 74 -19.91 9.43 -8.41
CA THR A 74 -20.04 9.52 -9.88
C THR A 74 -21.32 8.87 -10.38
#